data_AF-A0A2P2LY05-F1
#
_entry.id   AF-A0A2P2LY05-F1
#
_cell.length_a   1.000
_cell.length_b   1.000
_cell.length_c   1.000
_cell.angle_alpha   90.00
_cell.angle_beta   90.00
_cell.angle_gamma   90.00
#
_symmetry.space_group_name_H-M   'P 1'
#
loop_
_entity.id
_entity.type
_entity.pdbx_description
1 polymer ?
#
loop_
_entity_poly.entity_id
_entity_poly.type
_entity_poly.pdbx_seq_one_letter_code
_entity_poly.pdbx_strand_id
1 'polypeptide(L)'
;MGILRSFDQFANAVLEGACERVIVGDLYCDIPLGLYVIRGENVVLIGELDLEREELPPHITCVSAADIRKAQKAEREASDLKGTMRKRMEFLDLD
;
A
#
# COMPACT_ATOMS: atom_id res chain seq x y z
N MET A 1 7.65 -0.84 5.25
CA MET A 1 9.13 -0.89 5.33
C MET A 1 9.53 -1.17 6.77
N GLY A 2 10.71 -1.73 7.01
CA GLY A 2 11.20 -2.05 8.34
C GLY A 2 12.44 -2.95 8.27
N ILE A 3 13.08 -3.20 9.41
CA ILE A 3 14.24 -4.10 9.47
C ILE A 3 13.72 -5.53 9.61
N LEU A 4 14.00 -6.38 8.61
CA LEU A 4 13.66 -7.80 8.68
C LEU A 4 14.54 -8.50 9.73
N ARG A 5 13.91 -8.97 10.82
CA ARG A 5 14.61 -9.65 11.91
C ARG A 5 14.60 -11.17 11.80
N SER A 6 13.52 -11.72 11.27
CA SER A 6 13.37 -13.16 11.07
C SER A 6 12.32 -13.44 10.01
N PHE A 7 12.47 -14.58 9.34
CA PHE A 7 11.49 -15.15 8.44
C PHE A 7 11.53 -16.68 8.52
N ASP A 8 10.49 -17.35 8.02
CA ASP A 8 10.42 -18.81 7.92
C ASP A 8 10.13 -19.30 6.49
N GLN A 9 10.09 -20.62 6.28
CA GLN A 9 9.82 -21.23 4.97
C GLN A 9 8.40 -20.97 4.44
N PHE A 10 7.50 -20.45 5.27
CA PHE A 10 6.14 -20.07 4.89
C PHE A 10 6.03 -18.58 4.61
N ALA A 11 7.14 -17.84 4.61
CA ALA A 11 7.22 -16.39 4.46
C ALA A 11 6.53 -15.59 5.59
N ASN A 12 6.31 -16.19 6.77
CA ASN A 12 6.00 -15.39 7.94
C ASN A 12 7.22 -14.52 8.26
N ALA A 13 7.02 -13.25 8.61
CA ALA A 13 8.10 -12.29 8.80
C ALA A 13 7.91 -11.46 10.06
N VAL A 14 9.02 -11.13 10.71
CA VAL A 14 9.07 -10.19 11.83
C VAL A 14 9.88 -8.97 11.41
N LEU A 15 9.24 -7.80 11.44
CA LEU A 15 9.84 -6.51 11.14
C LEU A 15 9.98 -5.68 12.42
N GLU A 16 11.18 -5.16 12.68
CA GLU A 16 11.43 -4.16 13.71
C GLU A 16 11.41 -2.75 13.10
N GLY A 17 10.89 -1.78 13.87
CA GLY A 17 10.83 -0.38 13.41
C GLY A 17 9.97 -0.22 12.15
N ALA A 18 8.96 -1.07 12.01
CA ALA A 18 8.12 -1.11 10.82
C ALA A 18 7.32 0.19 10.67
N CYS A 19 7.15 0.60 9.43
CA CYS A 19 6.21 1.64 9.01
C CYS A 19 5.43 1.17 7.78
N GLU A 20 4.15 1.53 7.73
CA GLU A 20 3.30 1.38 6.57
C GLU A 20 3.42 2.63 5.69
N ARG A 21 3.82 2.46 4.43
CA ARG A 21 3.80 3.53 3.44
C ARG A 21 2.50 3.46 2.65
N VAL A 22 1.67 4.48 2.75
CA VAL A 22 0.45 4.63 1.94
C VAL A 22 0.73 5.61 0.82
N ILE A 23 0.47 5.22 -0.43
CA ILE A 23 0.65 6.05 -1.63
C ILE A 23 -0.71 6.16 -2.34
N VAL A 24 -1.15 7.38 -2.64
CA VAL A 24 -2.40 7.67 -3.36
C VAL A 24 -2.12 8.77 -4.39
N GLY A 25 -2.10 8.41 -5.68
CA GLY A 25 -1.63 9.31 -6.73
C GLY A 25 -0.21 9.81 -6.44
N ASP A 26 -0.03 11.13 -6.44
CA ASP A 26 1.26 11.80 -6.16
C ASP A 26 1.48 12.10 -4.67
N LEU A 27 0.69 11.51 -3.77
CA LEU A 27 0.79 11.72 -2.32
C LEU A 27 1.28 10.46 -1.62
N TYR A 28 2.10 10.62 -0.59
CA TYR A 28 2.47 9.52 0.30
C TYR A 28 2.52 9.92 1.78
N CYS A 29 2.44 8.92 2.65
CA CYS A 29 2.65 9.08 4.09
C CYS A 29 3.20 7.77 4.69
N ASP A 30 4.17 7.90 5.60
CA ASP A 30 4.72 6.78 6.36
C ASP A 30 4.11 6.76 7.78
N ILE A 31 3.39 5.69 8.11
CA ILE A 31 2.69 5.50 9.38
C ILE A 31 3.48 4.50 10.23
N PRO A 32 3.95 4.88 11.43
CA PRO A 32 4.73 3.98 12.28
C PRO A 32 3.88 2.85 12.85
N LEU A 33 4.43 1.63 12.82
CA LEU A 33 3.82 0.40 13.36
C LEU A 33 4.64 -0.22 14.50
N GLY A 34 5.96 0.00 14.53
CA GLY A 34 6.84 -0.55 15.57
C GLY A 34 7.25 -2.00 15.28
N LEU A 35 7.04 -2.92 16.23
CA LEU A 35 7.28 -4.34 15.99
C LEU A 35 6.08 -4.95 15.27
N TYR A 36 6.30 -5.55 14.09
CA TYR A 36 5.23 -6.03 13.23
C TYR A 36 5.46 -7.48 12.81
N VAL A 37 4.47 -8.34 13.05
CA VAL A 37 4.50 -9.76 12.68
C VAL A 37 3.52 -9.98 11.52
N ILE A 38 4.06 -10.46 10.41
CA ILE A 38 3.32 -10.66 9.15
C ILE A 38 3.14 -12.15 8.94
N ARG A 39 1.92 -12.56 8.63
CA ARG A 39 1.59 -13.93 8.26
C ARG A 39 1.84 -14.15 6.77
N GLY A 40 2.49 -15.25 6.42
CA GLY A 40 3.05 -15.51 5.10
C GLY A 40 2.05 -15.54 3.96
N GLU A 41 0.81 -16.01 4.18
CA GLU A 41 -0.20 -15.97 3.10
C GLU A 41 -0.65 -14.55 2.72
N ASN A 42 -0.36 -13.55 3.55
CA ASN A 42 -0.64 -12.15 3.24
C ASN A 42 0.54 -11.45 2.56
N VAL A 43 1.65 -12.16 2.31
CA VAL A 43 2.84 -11.64 1.65
C VAL A 43 2.71 -11.83 0.14
N VAL A 44 2.72 -10.72 -0.61
CA VAL A 44 2.81 -10.75 -2.08
C VAL A 44 4.28 -10.78 -2.52
N LEU A 45 5.10 -9.89 -1.97
CA LEU A 45 6.52 -9.78 -2.30
C LEU A 45 7.28 -9.17 -1.12
N ILE A 46 8.54 -9.60 -0.93
CA ILE A 46 9.50 -8.99 0.00
C ILE A 46 10.75 -8.67 -0.81
N GLY A 47 11.29 -7.47 -0.63
CA GLY A 47 12.51 -7.01 -1.27
C GLY A 47 13.36 -6.21 -0.31
N GLU A 48 14.67 -6.26 -0.51
CA GLU A 48 15.62 -5.39 0.18
C GLU A 48 15.50 -3.96 -0.36
N LEU A 49 15.60 -2.98 0.54
CA LEU A 49 15.52 -1.57 0.22
C LEU A 49 16.93 -0.98 0.23
N ASP A 50 17.36 -0.43 -0.90
CA ASP A 50 18.63 0.27 -1.02
C ASP A 50 18.48 1.72 -0.56
N LEU A 51 19.04 2.03 0.61
CA LEU A 51 18.94 3.36 1.23
C LEU A 51 19.78 4.43 0.51
N GLU A 52 20.71 4.04 -0.36
CA GLU A 52 21.53 4.99 -1.12
C GLU A 52 20.81 5.50 -2.37
N ARG A 53 19.70 4.86 -2.74
CA ARG A 53 18.92 5.19 -3.94
C ARG A 53 17.67 5.97 -3.58
N GLU A 54 17.31 6.89 -4.47
CA GLU A 54 16.07 7.65 -4.36
C GLU A 54 14.89 6.69 -4.57
N GLU A 55 14.16 6.39 -3.49
CA GLU A 55 13.08 5.39 -3.47
C GLU A 55 11.82 5.85 -4.22
N LEU A 56 11.55 7.16 -4.19
CA LEU A 56 10.32 7.75 -4.69
C LEU A 56 10.63 8.76 -5.80
N PRO A 57 9.81 8.82 -6.86
CA PRO A 57 9.91 9.86 -7.86
C PRO A 57 9.82 11.29 -7.28
N PRO A 58 10.45 12.30 -7.91
CA PRO A 58 10.50 13.67 -7.37
C PRO A 58 9.15 14.39 -7.25
N HIS A 59 8.11 13.91 -7.95
CA HIS A 59 6.78 14.50 -7.94
C HIS A 59 5.92 14.04 -6.76
N ILE A 60 6.36 13.01 -6.02
CA ILE A 60 5.61 12.46 -4.91
C ILE A 60 5.80 13.34 -3.65
N THR A 61 4.69 13.74 -3.04
CA THR A 61 4.65 14.70 -1.91
C THR A 61 4.24 14.02 -0.60
N CYS A 62 5.00 14.26 0.46
CA CYS A 62 4.67 13.77 1.81
C CYS A 62 3.52 14.58 2.41
N VAL A 63 2.49 13.89 2.92
CA VAL A 63 1.32 14.50 3.56
C VAL A 63 1.05 13.91 4.94
N SER A 64 0.11 14.51 5.67
CA SER A 64 -0.29 14.00 6.98
C SER A 64 -1.05 12.67 6.89
N ALA A 65 -1.03 11.90 7.98
CA ALA A 65 -1.80 10.66 8.08
C ALA A 65 -3.32 10.88 7.94
N ALA A 66 -3.82 12.07 8.29
CA ALA A 66 -5.23 12.41 8.10
C ALA A 66 -5.54 12.64 6.62
N ASP A 67 -4.67 13.35 5.91
CA ASP A 67 -4.85 13.69 4.50
C ASP A 67 -4.72 12.46 3.60
N ILE A 68 -3.73 11.59 3.85
CA ILE A 68 -3.55 10.37 3.06
C ILE A 68 -4.73 9.41 3.22
N ARG A 69 -5.29 9.29 4.44
CA ARG A 69 -6.46 8.44 4.71
C ARG A 69 -7.71 8.97 4.02
N LYS A 70 -7.86 10.29 3.98
CA LYS A 70 -8.95 10.95 3.23
C LYS A 70 -8.80 10.69 1.73
N ALA A 71 -7.60 10.84 1.18
CA ALA A 71 -7.30 10.56 -0.22
C ALA A 71 -7.57 9.08 -0.58
N GLN A 72 -7.10 8.15 0.25
CA GLN A 72 -7.29 6.71 0.07
C GLN A 72 -8.77 6.32 0.10
N LYS A 73 -9.56 6.91 1.01
CA LYS A 73 -11.01 6.69 1.07
C LYS A 73 -11.69 7.18 -0.22
N ALA A 74 -11.35 8.37 -0.69
CA ALA A 74 -11.94 8.94 -1.91
C ALA A 74 -11.58 8.11 -3.17
N GLU A 75 -10.34 7.63 -3.28
CA GLU A 75 -9.91 6.76 -4.39
C GLU A 75 -10.66 5.43 -4.39
N ARG A 76 -10.82 4.82 -3.21
CA ARG A 76 -11.57 3.58 -3.06
C ARG A 76 -13.03 3.74 -3.47
N GLU A 77 -13.70 4.80 -3.00
CA GLU A 77 -15.09 5.10 -3.36
C GLU A 77 -15.24 5.34 -4.87
N ALA A 78 -14.28 6.04 -5.49
CA ALA A 78 -14.27 6.25 -6.94
C ALA A 78 -14.06 4.94 -7.72
N SER A 79 -13.18 4.06 -7.24
CA SER A 79 -12.95 2.73 -7.82
C SER A 79 -14.20 1.85 -7.74
N ASP A 80 -14.87 1.83 -6.59
CA ASP A 80 -16.09 1.07 -6.36
C ASP A 80 -17.23 1.56 -7.28
N LEU A 81 -17.36 2.88 -7.44
CA LEU A 81 -18.34 3.47 -8.35
C LEU A 81 -18.04 3.11 -9.81
N LYS A 82 -16.78 3.25 -10.25
CA LYS A 82 -16.34 2.85 -11.60
C LYS A 82 -16.58 1.37 -11.87
N GLY A 83 -16.28 0.50 -10.91
CA GLY A 83 -16.54 -0.94 -11.01
C GLY A 83 -18.03 -1.25 -11.14
N THR A 84 -18.88 -0.53 -10.40
CA THR A 84 -20.34 -0.67 -10.49
C THR A 84 -20.87 -0.20 -11.85
N MET A 85 -20.36 0.92 -12.36
CA MET A 85 -20.72 1.44 -13.68
C MET A 85 -20.27 0.52 -14.81
N ARG A 86 -19.05 -0.03 -14.73
CA ARG A 86 -18.52 -0.96 -15.73
C ARG A 86 -19.38 -2.23 -15.84
N LYS A 87 -19.75 -2.83 -14.69
CA LYS A 87 -20.67 -3.98 -14.66
C LYS A 87 -22.03 -3.67 -15.29
N ARG A 88 -22.54 -2.44 -15.12
CA ARG A 88 -23.80 -2.01 -15.74
C ARG A 88 -23.67 -1.82 -17.26
N MET A 89 -22.55 -1.29 -17.75
CA MET A 89 -22.31 -1.15 -19.19
C MET A 89 -22.10 -2.51 -19.86
N GLU A 90 -21.29 -3.39 -19.28
CA GLU A 90 -21.10 -4.77 -19.77
C GLU A 90 -22.43 -5.53 -19.90
N PHE A 91 -23.41 -5.26 -19.02
CA PHE A 91 -24.75 -5.86 -19.11
C PHE A 91 -25.57 -5.36 -20.31
N LEU A 92 -25.40 -4.10 -20.71
CA LEU A 92 -26.14 -3.50 -21.83
C LEU A 92 -25.59 -3.92 -23.20
N ASP A 93 -24.32 -4.33 -23.28
CA ASP A 93 -23.65 -4.76 -24.52
C ASP A 93 -23.95 -6.24 -24.90
N LEU A 94 -24.80 -6.93 -24.12
CA LEU A 94 -25.18 -8.34 -24.31
C LEU A 94 -26.55 -8.54 -24.99
N ASP A 95 -27.24 -7.46 -25.35
CA ASP A 95 -28.48 -7.41 -26.14
C ASP A 95 -28.22 -6.81 -27.54
#